data_AF-A0A8D0L9H4-F1
#
_entry.id   AF-A0A8D0L9H4-F1
#
_cell.length_a   1.000
_cell.length_b   1.000
_cell.length_c   1.000
_cell.angle_alpha   90.00
_cell.angle_beta   90.00
_cell.angle_gamma   90.00
#
_symmetry.space_group_name_H-M   'P 1'
#
loop_
_entity.id
_entity.type
_entity.pdbx_description
1 polymer ?
#
loop_
_entity_poly.entity_id
_entity_poly.type
_entity_poly.pdbx_seq_one_letter_code
_entity_poly.pdbx_strand_id
1 'polypeptide(L)' 'MVNFFQFVREHWIHVLVPFGFGLGYYLDRRSDAQLTDYRNKSKLYARELKPGEEVTWR' A
#
# COMPACT_ATOMS: atom_id res chain seq x y z
N MET A 1 27.63 -23.68 14.62
CA MET A 1 27.48 -22.74 13.49
C MET A 1 26.16 -23.03 12.82
N VAL A 2 25.28 -22.04 12.68
CA VAL A 2 24.00 -22.24 11.99
C VAL A 2 24.29 -22.36 10.50
N ASN A 3 23.91 -23.49 9.89
CA ASN A 3 24.05 -23.67 8.45
C ASN A 3 22.98 -22.84 7.74
N PHE A 4 23.39 -21.76 7.08
CA PHE A 4 22.50 -20.82 6.39
C PHE A 4 21.56 -21.52 5.40
N PHE A 5 22.06 -22.51 4.65
CA PHE A 5 21.24 -23.26 3.69
C PHE A 5 20.14 -24.08 4.36
N GLN A 6 20.43 -24.66 5.53
CA GLN A 6 19.45 -25.42 6.29
C GLN A 6 18.40 -24.50 6.91
N PHE A 7 18.82 -23.35 7.44
CA PHE A 7 17.91 -22.35 8.01
C PHE A 7 16.91 -21.83 6.97
N VAL A 8 17.39 -21.46 5.78
CA VAL A 8 16.53 -21.01 4.67
C VAL A 8 15.56 -22.12 4.25
N ARG A 9 16.04 -23.37 4.09
CA ARG A 9 15.19 -24.51 3.72
C ARG A 9 14.05 -24.75 4.71
N GLU A 10 14.29 -24.55 6.00
CA GLU A 10 13.30 -24.81 7.06
C GLU A 10 12.35 -23.64 7.28
N HIS A 11 12.81 -22.39 7.14
CA HIS A 11 12.07 -21.20 7.60
C HIS A 11 11.54 -20.29 6.48
N TRP A 12 11.83 -20.56 5.20
CA TRP A 12 11.40 -19.69 4.09
C TRP A 12 9.87 -19.47 4.03
N ILE A 13 9.07 -20.44 4.48
CA ILE A 13 7.60 -20.36 4.51
C ILE A 13 7.11 -19.17 5.35
N HIS A 14 7.83 -18.79 6.39
CA HIS A 14 7.43 -17.67 7.25
C HIS A 14 7.46 -16.30 6.53
N VAL A 15 8.16 -16.21 5.40
CA VAL A 15 8.21 -14.99 4.58
C VAL A 15 6.96 -14.84 3.71
N LEU A 16 6.24 -15.93 3.42
CA LEU A 16 5.12 -15.92 2.47
C LEU A 16 3.97 -15.01 2.90
N VAL A 17 3.59 -15.04 4.18
CA VAL A 17 2.46 -14.23 4.68
C VAL A 17 2.80 -12.74 4.72
N PRO A 18 3.93 -12.30 5.31
CA PRO A 18 4.33 -10.89 5.25
C PRO A 18 4.49 -10.37 3.81
N PHE A 19 5.03 -11.20 2.92
CA PHE A 19 5.16 -10.84 1.51
C PHE A 19 3.79 -10.69 0.82
N GLY A 20 2.88 -11.64 1.03
CA GLY A 20 1.52 -11.57 0.50
C GLY A 20 0.75 -10.36 1.00
N PHE A 21 0.91 -10.01 2.28
CA PHE A 21 0.34 -8.78 2.85
C PHE A 21 0.90 -7.53 2.16
N GLY A 22 2.23 -7.45 2.00
CA GLY A 22 2.87 -6.33 1.30
C GLY A 22 2.39 -6.18 -0.14
N LEU A 23 2.20 -7.32 -0.84
CA LEU A 23 1.66 -7.32 -2.20
C LEU A 23 0.20 -6.85 -2.24
N GLY A 24 -0.66 -7.35 -1.34
CA GLY A 24 -2.06 -6.92 -1.25
C GLY A 24 -2.17 -5.41 -1.01
N TYR A 25 -1.43 -4.90 -0.03
CA TYR A 25 -1.37 -3.47 0.27
C TYR A 25 -0.93 -2.62 -0.94
N TYR A 26 0.07 -3.09 -1.69
CA TYR A 26 0.52 -2.41 -2.89
C TYR A 26 -0.57 -2.37 -3.98
N LEU A 27 -1.29 -3.48 -4.17
CA LEU A 27 -2.37 -3.55 -5.16
C LEU A 27 -3.54 -2.65 -4.78
N ASP A 28 -3.92 -2.61 -3.50
CA ASP A 28 -4.99 -1.72 -3.00
C ASP A 28 -4.60 -0.25 -3.23
N ARG A 29 -3.38 0.14 -2.85
CA ARG A 29 -2.84 1.49 -3.10
C ARG A 29 -2.86 1.86 -4.59
N ARG A 30 -2.54 0.91 -5.47
CA ARG A 30 -2.58 1.12 -6.91
C ARG A 30 -4.02 1.31 -7.41
N SER A 31 -4.97 0.56 -6.87
CA SER A 31 -6.39 0.68 -7.18
C SER A 31 -6.92 2.05 -6.76
N ASP A 32 -6.62 2.49 -5.54
CA ASP A 32 -7.02 3.80 -5.02
C ASP A 32 -6.49 4.94 -5.88
N ALA A 33 -5.23 4.86 -6.33
CA ALA A 33 -4.63 5.86 -7.23
C ALA A 33 -5.36 5.95 -8.59
N GLN A 34 -5.92 4.85 -9.09
CA GLN A 34 -6.75 4.84 -10.30
C GLN A 34 -8.14 5.42 -10.06
N LEU A 35 -8.66 5.33 -8.84
CA LEU A 35 -10.01 5.77 -8.45
C LEU A 35 -10.04 7.22 -7.91
N THR A 36 -9.26 8.12 -8.52
CA THR A 36 -9.11 9.50 -8.04
C THR A 36 -9.98 10.54 -8.77
N ASP A 37 -10.78 10.13 -9.75
CA ASP A 37 -11.57 11.04 -10.60
C ASP A 37 -12.53 11.96 -9.84
N TYR A 38 -13.10 11.47 -8.73
CA TYR A 38 -14.03 12.20 -7.87
C TYR A 38 -13.40 12.79 -6.60
N ARG A 39 -12.06 12.75 -6.50
CA ARG A 39 -11.34 13.31 -5.35
C ARG A 39 -11.59 14.82 -5.26
N ASN A 40 -11.96 15.29 -4.06
CA ASN A 40 -12.29 16.69 -3.76
C ASN A 40 -13.46 17.28 -4.58
N LYS A 41 -14.34 16.44 -5.14
CA LYS A 41 -15.51 16.89 -5.94
C LYS A 41 -16.85 16.52 -5.31
N SER A 42 -16.86 15.83 -4.18
CA SER A 42 -18.09 15.45 -3.50
C SER A 42 -18.75 16.66 -2.82
N LYS A 43 -20.09 16.73 -2.82
CA LYS A 43 -20.83 17.87 -2.25
C LYS A 43 -20.49 18.14 -0.78
N LEU A 44 -20.12 17.11 -0.03
CA LEU A 44 -19.82 17.21 1.40
C LEU A 44 -18.37 17.59 1.69
N TYR A 45 -17.41 17.10 0.89
CA TYR A 45 -15.98 17.23 1.19
C TYR A 45 -15.20 18.10 0.20
N ALA A 46 -15.84 18.65 -0.82
CA ALA A 46 -15.22 19.62 -1.71
C ALA A 46 -14.81 20.87 -0.94
N ARG A 47 -13.53 21.22 -1.03
CA ARG A 47 -12.95 22.40 -0.39
C ARG A 47 -11.78 22.96 -1.18
N GLU A 48 -11.39 24.18 -0.84
CA GLU A 48 -10.13 24.76 -1.31
C GLU A 48 -8.93 24.00 -0.70
N LEU A 49 -7.88 23.86 -1.50
CA LEU A 49 -6.64 23.21 -1.08
C LEU A 49 -5.80 24.18 -0.23
N LYS A 50 -5.13 23.65 0.79
CA LYS A 50 -4.21 24.44 1.59
C LYS A 50 -2.96 24.79 0.76
N PRO A 51 -2.23 25.88 1.09
CA PRO A 51 -0.95 26.17 0.46
C PRO A 51 0.00 24.97 0.56
N GLY A 52 0.50 24.48 -0.58
CA GLY A 52 1.36 23.30 -0.66
C GLY A 52 0.64 21.94 -0.63
N GLU A 53 -0.69 21.90 -0.54
CA GLU A 53 -1.49 20.68 -0.65
C GLU A 53 -1.88 20.43 -2.11
N GLU A 54 -1.37 19.36 -2.71
CA GLU A 54 -1.72 19.00 -4.11
C GLU A 54 -3.09 18.31 -4.19
N VAL A 55 -3.42 17.49 -3.20
CA VAL A 55 -4.55 16.55 -3.22
C VAL A 55 -5.08 16.33 -1.82
N THR A 56 -6.38 16.05 -1.67
CA THR A 56 -7.00 15.84 -0.34
C THR A 56 -6.69 14.48 0.29
N TRP A 57 -6.34 13.47 -0.52
CA TRP A 57 -5.85 12.16 -0.08
C TRP A 57 -5.08 11.44 -1.21
N ARG A 58 -4.30 10.42 -0.83
CA ARG A 58 -3.41 9.63 -1.70
C ARG A 58 -3.73 8.15 -1.59
#